data_AF-A0A0F4JSM3-F1
#
_entry.id   AF-A0A0F4JSM3-F1
#
_cell.length_a   1.000
_cell.length_b   1.000
_cell.length_c   1.000
_cell.angle_alpha   90.00
_cell.angle_beta   90.00
_cell.angle_gamma   90.00
#
_symmetry.space_group_name_H-M   'P 1'
#
loop_
_entity.id
_entity.type
_entity.pdbx_description
1 polymer ?
#
loop_
_entity_poly.entity_id
_entity_poly.type
_entity_poly.pdbx_seq_one_letter_code
_entity_poly.pdbx_strand_id
1 'polypeptide(L)'
;PDPGPVPGMGPADRRAARGAPAPGVGADLSGGTASATLALLAAGLPGAPGTLPGSGSRLLAVTFNDLATPRGREGELESAHALAADPRLHHVVVAAAEEALPYADLDGPLTDEPGPCLVSAARDRRRLAAGSADHFTGHGARQVLDAHPARMADLLLDRRRRHLLRPVAALARSASEGPLLVPFSVYSAARRLARTPYRAGIEAAAARLREGGVATAVSGPVDA
;
A
#
# COMPACT_ATOMS: atom_id res chain seq x y z
N PRO A 1 11.37 12.71 -30.75
CA PRO A 1 11.80 14.08 -31.14
C PRO A 1 11.39 15.09 -30.08
N ASP A 2 12.35 15.70 -29.36
CA ASP A 2 12.09 16.70 -28.32
C ASP A 2 11.69 18.02 -29.01
N PRO A 3 10.46 18.53 -28.82
CA PRO A 3 10.08 19.82 -29.36
C PRO A 3 10.87 20.86 -28.56
N GLY A 4 11.62 21.71 -29.27
CA GLY A 4 12.48 22.73 -28.68
C GLY A 4 11.75 23.67 -27.70
N PRO A 5 12.49 24.52 -26.97
CA PRO A 5 11.93 25.37 -25.93
C PRO A 5 10.84 26.30 -26.50
N VAL A 6 9.61 26.16 -25.99
CA VAL A 6 8.48 27.05 -26.31
C VAL A 6 8.69 28.37 -25.55
N PRO A 7 8.75 29.53 -26.21
CA PRO A 7 8.90 30.82 -25.55
C PRO A 7 7.79 31.04 -24.51
N GLY A 8 8.16 31.34 -23.27
CA GLY A 8 7.23 31.58 -22.17
C GLY A 8 6.80 30.35 -21.36
N MET A 9 7.16 29.13 -21.77
CA MET A 9 6.83 27.90 -21.04
C MET A 9 8.03 27.41 -20.22
N GLY A 10 7.93 27.52 -18.89
CA GLY A 10 8.99 27.10 -17.99
C GLY A 10 9.28 25.59 -18.05
N PRO A 11 10.41 25.12 -17.51
CA PRO A 11 10.68 23.69 -17.38
C PRO A 11 9.61 22.93 -16.59
N ALA A 12 8.97 23.58 -15.61
CA ALA A 12 7.87 23.02 -14.83
C ALA A 12 6.59 22.85 -15.67
N ASP A 13 6.22 23.88 -16.44
CA ASP A 13 5.04 23.83 -17.32
C ASP A 13 5.21 22.81 -18.46
N ARG A 14 6.44 22.66 -18.99
CA ARG A 14 6.77 21.61 -19.96
C ARG A 14 6.68 20.20 -19.38
N ARG A 15 6.96 20.03 -18.08
CA ARG A 15 6.83 18.76 -17.38
C ARG A 15 5.37 18.43 -17.12
N ALA A 16 4.59 19.40 -16.62
CA ALA A 16 3.16 19.26 -16.43
C ALA A 16 2.43 18.93 -17.75
N ALA A 17 2.79 19.60 -18.86
CA ALA A 17 2.24 19.31 -20.19
C ALA A 17 2.61 17.91 -20.73
N ARG A 18 3.68 17.29 -20.23
CA ARG A 18 4.06 15.90 -20.51
C ARG A 18 3.47 14.89 -19.50
N GLY A 19 2.65 15.35 -18.56
CA GLY A 19 2.09 14.53 -17.48
C GLY A 19 3.13 14.06 -16.46
N ALA A 20 4.27 14.75 -16.35
CA ALA A 20 5.30 14.39 -15.37
C ALA A 20 4.91 14.88 -13.95
N PRO A 21 5.30 14.13 -12.90
CA PRO A 21 4.97 14.47 -11.51
C PRO A 21 5.38 15.89 -11.12
N ALA A 22 4.66 16.47 -10.17
CA ALA A 22 4.98 17.79 -9.64
C ALA A 22 6.39 17.79 -9.01
N PRO A 23 7.20 18.85 -9.17
CA PRO A 23 8.50 18.93 -8.53
C PRO A 23 8.36 18.94 -7.00
N GLY A 24 9.29 18.29 -6.30
CA GLY A 24 9.32 18.25 -4.84
C GLY A 24 9.24 16.84 -4.27
N VAL A 25 9.06 16.79 -2.96
CA VAL A 25 8.94 15.55 -2.18
C VAL A 25 7.49 15.32 -1.79
N GLY A 26 7.07 14.07 -1.84
CA GLY A 26 5.73 13.62 -1.54
C GLY A 26 5.77 12.23 -0.93
N ALA A 27 4.63 11.77 -0.45
CA ALA A 27 4.52 10.49 0.22
C ALA A 27 3.18 9.82 -0.03
N ASP A 28 3.16 8.49 0.01
CA ASP A 28 1.93 7.73 0.14
C ASP A 28 1.32 7.92 1.53
N LEU A 29 0.00 8.02 1.56
CA LEU A 29 -0.79 7.98 2.79
C LEU A 29 -1.90 6.94 2.62
N SER A 30 -1.58 5.67 2.86
CA SER A 30 -2.56 4.59 2.71
C SER A 30 -3.40 4.35 3.97
N GLY A 31 -3.15 5.09 5.06
CA GLY A 31 -3.74 4.84 6.38
C GLY A 31 -3.02 3.79 7.21
N GLY A 32 -2.12 3.01 6.60
CA GLY A 32 -1.22 2.10 7.30
C GLY A 32 -0.11 2.84 8.04
N THR A 33 0.40 2.25 9.13
CA THR A 33 1.41 2.87 9.99
C THR A 33 2.75 3.16 9.29
N ALA A 34 3.16 2.34 8.33
CA ALA A 34 4.41 2.54 7.60
C ALA A 34 4.36 3.80 6.71
N SER A 35 3.32 3.94 5.90
CA SER A 35 3.12 5.10 5.02
C SER A 35 2.84 6.37 5.84
N ALA A 36 2.01 6.27 6.88
CA ALA A 36 1.75 7.36 7.82
C ALA A 36 3.03 7.89 8.49
N THR A 37 3.88 6.99 9.01
CA THR A 37 5.13 7.37 9.68
C THR A 37 6.06 8.12 8.73
N LEU A 38 6.23 7.63 7.50
CA LEU A 38 7.06 8.28 6.51
C LEU A 38 6.51 9.65 6.09
N ALA A 39 5.19 9.76 5.87
CA ALA A 39 4.55 11.02 5.53
C ALA A 39 4.72 12.07 6.64
N LEU A 40 4.51 11.70 7.90
CA LEU A 40 4.63 12.62 9.03
C LEU A 40 6.08 13.03 9.35
N LEU A 41 7.03 12.10 9.17
CA LEU A 41 8.46 12.40 9.30
C LEU A 41 8.93 13.32 8.17
N ALA A 42 8.55 13.02 6.92
CA ALA A 42 8.82 13.90 5.79
C ALA A 42 8.19 15.28 6.02
N ALA A 43 6.95 15.36 6.50
CA ALA A 43 6.32 16.65 6.81
C ALA A 43 6.98 17.40 7.99
N GLY A 44 7.78 16.73 8.82
CA GLY A 44 8.42 17.30 10.03
C GLY A 44 9.89 17.69 9.87
N LEU A 45 10.53 17.42 8.73
CA LEU A 45 11.94 17.72 8.53
C LEU A 45 12.17 19.25 8.45
N PRO A 46 12.97 19.85 9.36
CA PRO A 46 13.31 21.27 9.31
C PRO A 46 14.16 21.56 8.06
N GLY A 47 13.73 22.52 7.22
CA GLY A 47 14.24 22.70 5.86
C GLY A 47 13.39 22.04 4.75
N ALA A 48 12.24 21.47 5.13
CA ALA A 48 11.06 21.11 4.34
C ALA A 48 11.27 20.23 3.08
N PRO A 49 10.90 18.94 3.17
CA PRO A 49 10.62 18.08 2.03
C PRO A 49 9.40 18.61 1.28
N GLY A 50 9.63 19.02 0.03
CA GLY A 50 8.66 19.77 -0.78
C GLY A 50 9.20 21.13 -1.24
N THR A 51 10.31 21.60 -0.69
CA THR A 51 10.89 22.91 -1.03
C THR A 51 12.22 22.77 -1.76
N LEU A 52 12.30 23.30 -2.99
CA LEU A 52 13.53 23.98 -3.39
C LEU A 52 13.73 25.14 -2.39
N PRO A 53 14.97 25.47 -1.99
CA PRO A 53 15.21 26.42 -0.90
C PRO A 53 14.43 27.73 -1.10
N GLY A 54 13.49 28.04 -0.19
CA GLY A 54 12.85 29.36 -0.10
C GLY A 54 11.31 29.49 -0.16
N SER A 55 10.50 28.41 -0.18
CA SER A 55 9.02 28.52 -0.27
C SER A 55 8.32 27.52 0.64
N GLY A 56 7.70 27.92 1.75
CA GLY A 56 7.10 27.04 2.76
C GLY A 56 5.89 26.19 2.31
N SER A 57 6.10 25.24 1.39
CA SER A 57 5.07 24.34 0.87
C SER A 57 4.82 23.13 1.80
N ARG A 58 3.58 22.66 1.81
CA ARG A 58 3.12 21.45 2.52
C ARG A 58 3.56 20.19 1.76
N LEU A 59 3.83 19.09 2.47
CA LEU A 59 4.17 17.81 1.85
C LEU A 59 2.95 17.25 1.09
N LEU A 60 3.13 16.88 -0.19
CA LEU A 60 2.09 16.20 -0.96
C LEU A 60 1.89 14.77 -0.42
N ALA A 61 0.71 14.49 0.12
CA ALA A 61 0.33 13.16 0.60
C ALA A 61 -0.72 12.56 -0.34
N VAL A 62 -0.45 11.38 -0.91
CA VAL A 62 -1.31 10.74 -1.91
C VAL A 62 -1.96 9.48 -1.34
N THR A 63 -3.29 9.42 -1.40
CA THR A 63 -4.06 8.21 -1.11
C THR A 63 -4.68 7.68 -2.39
N PHE A 64 -4.49 6.40 -2.69
CA PHE A 64 -5.16 5.75 -3.81
C PHE A 64 -6.49 5.14 -3.33
N ASN A 65 -7.59 5.56 -3.94
CA ASN A 65 -8.92 5.03 -3.67
C ASN A 65 -9.38 4.17 -4.86
N ASP A 66 -9.54 2.88 -4.62
CA ASP A 66 -9.93 1.92 -5.63
C ASP A 66 -11.45 1.74 -5.63
N LEU A 67 -12.11 2.29 -6.64
CA LEU A 67 -13.55 2.22 -6.79
C LEU A 67 -14.00 0.93 -7.51
N ALA A 68 -13.10 0.27 -8.24
CA ALA A 68 -13.42 -0.97 -8.95
C ALA A 68 -13.46 -2.18 -7.99
N THR A 69 -12.56 -2.19 -6.99
CA THR A 69 -12.55 -3.22 -5.94
C THR A 69 -12.51 -2.59 -4.54
N PRO A 70 -13.61 -1.96 -4.08
CA PRO A 70 -13.59 -1.12 -2.87
C PRO A 70 -13.52 -1.90 -1.55
N ARG A 71 -13.73 -3.22 -1.57
CA ARG A 71 -13.97 -4.01 -0.35
C ARG A 71 -12.76 -4.05 0.59
N GLY A 72 -13.02 -3.75 1.87
CA GLY A 72 -12.09 -4.02 2.98
C GLY A 72 -10.99 -2.96 3.15
N ARG A 73 -11.18 -1.78 2.55
CA ARG A 73 -10.23 -0.64 2.64
C ARG A 73 -10.84 0.59 3.32
N GLU A 74 -12.10 0.52 3.74
CA GLU A 74 -12.84 1.64 4.30
C GLU A 74 -12.15 2.18 5.57
N GLY A 75 -11.71 1.30 6.47
CA GLY A 75 -10.99 1.70 7.69
C GLY A 75 -9.58 2.26 7.43
N GLU A 76 -8.88 1.76 6.40
CA GLU A 76 -7.60 2.32 5.97
C GLU A 76 -7.78 3.71 5.35
N LEU A 77 -8.82 3.91 4.54
CA LEU A 77 -9.17 5.22 3.95
C LEU A 77 -9.59 6.24 5.02
N GLU A 78 -10.41 5.83 5.99
CA GLU A 78 -10.78 6.68 7.13
C GLU A 78 -9.54 7.08 7.94
N SER A 79 -8.66 6.11 8.22
CA SER A 79 -7.39 6.37 8.90
C SER A 79 -6.49 7.32 8.10
N ALA A 80 -6.41 7.17 6.79
CA ALA A 80 -5.67 8.07 5.91
C ALA A 80 -6.25 9.49 5.95
N HIS A 81 -7.57 9.62 5.94
CA HIS A 81 -8.25 10.92 6.02
C HIS A 81 -8.03 11.61 7.38
N ALA A 82 -8.08 10.86 8.48
CA ALA A 82 -7.78 11.38 9.80
C ALA A 82 -6.34 11.90 9.90
N LEU A 83 -5.36 11.16 9.35
CA LEU A 83 -3.95 11.57 9.31
C LEU A 83 -3.73 12.79 8.40
N ALA A 84 -4.49 12.89 7.30
CA ALA A 84 -4.44 14.00 6.37
C ALA A 84 -4.91 15.34 6.96
N ALA A 85 -5.57 15.34 8.12
CA ALA A 85 -5.93 16.55 8.84
C ALA A 85 -4.72 17.33 9.40
N ASP A 86 -3.51 16.75 9.38
CA ASP A 86 -2.28 17.45 9.76
C ASP A 86 -2.03 18.66 8.81
N PRO A 87 -1.90 19.89 9.33
CA PRO A 87 -1.76 21.09 8.51
C PRO A 87 -0.47 21.14 7.68
N ARG A 88 0.50 20.26 7.97
CA ARG A 88 1.75 20.13 7.21
C ARG A 88 1.58 19.30 5.93
N LEU A 89 0.45 18.63 5.77
CA LEU A 89 0.13 17.79 4.63
C LEU A 89 -0.78 18.53 3.64
N HIS A 90 -0.53 18.31 2.36
CA HIS A 90 -1.45 18.59 1.27
C HIS A 90 -1.95 17.25 0.72
N HIS A 91 -3.15 16.86 1.12
CA HIS A 91 -3.70 15.54 0.82
C HIS A 91 -4.44 15.51 -0.51
N VAL A 92 -4.10 14.55 -1.36
CA VAL A 92 -4.73 14.28 -2.65
C VAL A 92 -5.22 12.84 -2.66
N VAL A 93 -6.50 12.65 -2.97
CA VAL A 93 -7.09 11.33 -3.18
C VAL A 93 -7.18 11.04 -4.67
N VAL A 94 -6.49 10.00 -5.11
CA VAL A 94 -6.50 9.51 -6.49
C VAL A 94 -7.52 8.38 -6.56
N ALA A 95 -8.72 8.71 -7.01
CA ALA A 95 -9.74 7.72 -7.27
C ALA A 95 -9.51 7.06 -8.64
N ALA A 96 -9.73 5.75 -8.72
CA ALA A 96 -9.74 5.03 -9.98
C ALA A 96 -10.79 3.93 -9.96
N ALA A 97 -11.60 3.85 -11.00
CA ALA A 97 -12.53 2.75 -11.21
C ALA A 97 -11.95 1.75 -12.23
N GLU A 98 -12.80 1.09 -13.01
CA GLU A 98 -12.41 0.02 -13.93
C GLU A 98 -11.36 0.45 -14.95
N GLU A 99 -11.27 1.74 -15.28
CA GLU A 99 -10.27 2.29 -16.20
C GLU A 99 -8.81 2.14 -15.72
N ALA A 100 -8.57 1.84 -14.45
CA ALA A 100 -7.25 1.54 -13.92
C ALA A 100 -6.94 0.05 -13.81
N LEU A 101 -7.93 -0.82 -14.06
CA LEU A 101 -7.71 -2.25 -14.12
C LEU A 101 -7.13 -2.60 -15.49
N PRO A 102 -5.92 -3.17 -15.55
CA PRO A 102 -5.43 -3.70 -16.80
C PRO A 102 -6.38 -4.84 -17.21
N TYR A 103 -6.75 -4.88 -18.49
CA TYR A 103 -7.57 -5.94 -19.06
C TYR A 103 -9.04 -5.98 -18.60
N ALA A 104 -9.60 -4.85 -18.12
CA ALA A 104 -11.02 -4.75 -17.79
C ALA A 104 -11.95 -5.10 -18.97
N ASP A 105 -11.50 -4.85 -20.20
CA ASP A 105 -12.24 -5.11 -21.44
C ASP A 105 -12.05 -6.53 -22.01
N LEU A 106 -11.38 -7.45 -21.29
CA LEU A 106 -11.21 -8.82 -21.76
C LEU A 106 -12.45 -9.68 -21.47
N ASP A 107 -13.02 -10.25 -22.54
CA ASP A 107 -14.17 -11.15 -22.48
C ASP A 107 -13.76 -12.63 -22.65
N GLY A 108 -14.44 -13.53 -21.93
CA GLY A 108 -14.39 -14.98 -22.13
C GLY A 108 -13.51 -15.77 -21.15
N PRO A 109 -13.46 -17.11 -21.26
CA PRO A 109 -12.57 -17.94 -20.45
C PRO A 109 -11.12 -17.73 -20.92
N LEU A 110 -10.39 -16.91 -20.17
CA LEU A 110 -8.99 -16.61 -20.46
C LEU A 110 -8.12 -17.82 -20.05
N THR A 111 -7.44 -18.43 -21.01
CA THR A 111 -6.51 -19.55 -20.73
C THR A 111 -5.19 -19.08 -20.11
N ASP A 112 -4.84 -17.81 -20.31
CA ASP A 112 -3.62 -17.17 -19.82
C ASP A 112 -3.98 -15.89 -19.03
N GLU A 113 -4.59 -16.05 -17.86
CA GLU A 113 -4.90 -14.91 -17.00
C GLU A 113 -3.62 -14.17 -16.60
N PRO A 114 -3.57 -12.84 -16.81
CA PRO A 114 -2.44 -12.03 -16.41
C PRO A 114 -2.22 -12.12 -14.90
N GLY A 115 -0.95 -12.22 -14.49
CA GLY A 115 -0.61 -12.28 -13.07
C GLY A 115 -1.14 -11.05 -12.30
N PRO A 116 -1.58 -11.22 -11.04
CA PRO A 116 -2.15 -10.13 -10.24
C PRO A 116 -1.17 -8.96 -10.01
N CYS A 117 0.13 -9.18 -10.19
CA CYS A 117 1.15 -8.14 -10.15
C CYS A 117 0.91 -7.03 -11.17
N LEU A 118 0.28 -7.31 -12.32
CA LEU A 118 -0.02 -6.29 -13.32
C LEU A 118 -1.10 -5.31 -12.84
N VAL A 119 -2.08 -5.80 -12.07
CA VAL A 119 -3.08 -4.94 -11.41
C VAL A 119 -2.42 -4.02 -10.40
N SER A 120 -1.53 -4.56 -9.55
CA SER A 120 -0.75 -3.74 -8.60
C SER A 120 0.10 -2.69 -9.31
N ALA A 121 0.82 -3.08 -10.37
CA ALA A 121 1.67 -2.16 -11.13
C ALA A 121 0.87 -1.04 -11.82
N ALA A 122 -0.31 -1.35 -12.36
CA ALA A 122 -1.19 -0.35 -12.98
C ALA A 122 -1.67 0.69 -11.94
N ARG A 123 -2.10 0.23 -10.77
CA ARG A 123 -2.51 1.08 -9.64
C ARG A 123 -1.35 1.95 -9.13
N ASP A 124 -0.16 1.35 -8.99
CA ASP A 124 1.05 2.07 -8.56
C ASP A 124 1.41 3.18 -9.53
N ARG A 125 1.38 2.91 -10.84
CA ARG A 125 1.64 3.94 -11.86
C ARG A 125 0.66 5.11 -11.75
N ARG A 126 -0.63 4.84 -11.57
CA ARG A 126 -1.65 5.88 -11.48
C ARG A 126 -1.50 6.72 -10.22
N ARG A 127 -1.22 6.07 -9.09
CA ARG A 127 -0.91 6.73 -7.82
C ARG A 127 0.35 7.61 -7.92
N LEU A 128 1.44 7.08 -8.45
CA LEU A 128 2.71 7.79 -8.58
C LEU A 128 2.67 8.93 -9.59
N ALA A 129 1.82 8.84 -10.63
CA ALA A 129 1.61 9.93 -11.58
C ALA A 129 1.00 11.18 -10.93
N ALA A 130 0.19 11.00 -9.88
CA ALA A 130 -0.34 12.09 -9.06
C ALA A 130 0.58 12.47 -7.89
N GLY A 131 1.67 11.74 -7.69
CA GLY A 131 2.70 12.04 -6.72
C GLY A 131 3.65 13.14 -7.18
N SER A 132 4.75 13.26 -6.46
CA SER A 132 5.83 14.20 -6.77
C SER A 132 7.03 13.49 -7.42
N ALA A 133 8.00 14.27 -7.86
CA ALA A 133 9.22 13.77 -8.48
C ALA A 133 10.00 12.81 -7.56
N ASP A 134 10.13 13.16 -6.28
CA ASP A 134 10.66 12.27 -5.24
C ASP A 134 9.50 11.82 -4.34
N HIS A 135 9.22 10.51 -4.27
CA HIS A 135 8.03 10.01 -3.58
C HIS A 135 8.35 8.88 -2.59
N PHE A 136 8.02 9.09 -1.32
CA PHE A 136 8.19 8.09 -0.27
C PHE A 136 7.03 7.09 -0.25
N THR A 137 7.35 5.80 -0.13
CA THR A 137 6.35 4.73 0.01
C THR A 137 6.61 3.92 1.26
N GLY A 138 5.53 3.42 1.89
CA GLY A 138 5.62 2.49 3.03
C GLY A 138 5.93 1.04 2.65
N HIS A 139 6.27 0.78 1.38
CA HIS A 139 6.49 -0.56 0.87
C HIS A 139 7.73 -1.21 1.52
N GLY A 140 7.67 -2.51 1.80
CA GLY A 140 8.80 -3.24 2.41
C GLY A 140 8.88 -3.18 3.95
N ALA A 141 8.10 -2.31 4.61
CA ALA A 141 8.21 -2.14 6.07
C ALA A 141 7.95 -3.44 6.86
N ARG A 142 6.97 -4.26 6.43
CA ARG A 142 6.67 -5.54 7.10
C ARG A 142 7.77 -6.58 6.86
N GLN A 143 8.38 -6.58 5.69
CA GLN A 143 9.49 -7.45 5.33
C GLN A 143 10.71 -7.15 6.20
N VAL A 144 11.03 -5.87 6.40
CA VAL A 144 12.11 -5.43 7.30
C VAL A 144 11.85 -5.82 8.76
N LEU A 145 10.58 -5.83 9.17
CA LEU A 145 10.19 -6.21 10.54
C LEU A 145 10.09 -7.73 10.74
N ASP A 146 10.39 -8.56 9.73
CA ASP A 146 10.15 -10.01 9.73
C ASP A 146 8.69 -10.37 10.08
N ALA A 147 7.75 -9.43 9.87
CA ALA A 147 6.36 -9.54 10.31
C ALA A 147 5.46 -10.24 9.27
N HIS A 148 6.04 -10.99 8.32
CA HIS A 148 5.28 -11.71 7.31
C HIS A 148 4.62 -12.96 7.92
N PRO A 149 3.31 -13.17 7.72
CA PRO A 149 2.58 -14.36 8.21
C PRO A 149 3.22 -15.70 7.82
N ALA A 150 3.73 -15.83 6.60
CA ALA A 150 4.46 -17.02 6.15
C ALA A 150 5.73 -17.27 6.98
N ARG A 151 6.53 -16.22 7.20
CA ARG A 151 7.73 -16.30 8.05
C ARG A 151 7.38 -16.71 9.48
N MET A 152 6.28 -16.20 10.04
CA MET A 152 5.81 -16.61 11.37
C MET A 152 5.37 -18.07 11.42
N ALA A 153 4.72 -18.59 10.37
CA ALA A 153 4.37 -20.00 10.26
C ALA A 153 5.62 -20.91 10.15
N ASP A 154 6.64 -20.51 9.38
CA ASP A 154 7.90 -21.24 9.28
C ASP A 154 8.61 -21.34 10.64
N LEU A 155 8.66 -20.24 11.38
CA LEU A 155 9.22 -20.23 12.74
C LEU A 155 8.45 -21.16 13.70
N LEU A 156 7.14 -21.33 13.51
CA LEU A 156 6.33 -22.27 14.28
C LEU A 156 6.59 -23.72 13.88
N LEU A 157 6.73 -24.00 12.58
CA LEU A 157 7.08 -25.30 12.02
C LEU A 157 8.45 -25.76 12.53
N ASP A 158 9.44 -24.87 12.50
CA ASP A 158 10.80 -25.11 12.98
C ASP A 158 10.94 -25.12 14.51
N ARG A 159 9.83 -24.95 15.24
CA ARG A 159 9.80 -24.85 16.72
C ARG A 159 10.64 -23.70 17.29
N ARG A 160 10.97 -22.69 16.47
CA ARG A 160 11.77 -21.49 16.81
C ARG A 160 10.94 -20.40 17.49
N ARG A 161 10.17 -20.75 18.52
CA ARG A 161 9.19 -19.86 19.17
C ARG A 161 9.79 -18.58 19.75
N ARG A 162 11.05 -18.62 20.22
CA ARG A 162 11.75 -17.45 20.76
C ARG A 162 11.92 -16.34 19.73
N HIS A 163 12.03 -16.70 18.44
CA HIS A 163 12.20 -15.76 17.34
C HIS A 163 10.89 -15.10 16.90
N LEU A 164 9.73 -15.57 17.40
CA LEU A 164 8.42 -14.94 17.14
C LEU A 164 8.19 -13.69 17.98
N LEU A 165 8.86 -13.55 19.12
CA LEU A 165 8.62 -12.46 20.06
C LEU A 165 8.86 -11.10 19.41
N ARG A 166 9.94 -10.95 18.64
CA ARG A 166 10.32 -9.69 18.00
C ARG A 166 9.33 -9.29 16.88
N PRO A 167 9.01 -10.15 15.89
CA PRO A 167 8.02 -9.83 14.85
C PRO A 167 6.62 -9.56 15.41
N VAL A 168 6.15 -10.39 16.35
CA VAL A 168 4.81 -10.22 16.95
C VAL A 168 4.74 -8.92 17.76
N ALA A 169 5.77 -8.59 18.54
CA ALA A 169 5.81 -7.33 19.27
C ALA A 169 5.92 -6.12 18.32
N ALA A 170 6.65 -6.24 17.20
CA ALA A 170 6.71 -5.19 16.19
C ALA A 170 5.33 -4.95 15.55
N LEU A 171 4.64 -6.04 15.18
CA LEU A 171 3.30 -5.96 14.59
C LEU A 171 2.28 -5.37 15.55
N ALA A 172 2.31 -5.79 16.83
CA ALA A 172 1.44 -5.27 17.88
C ALA A 172 1.63 -3.76 18.12
N ARG A 173 2.87 -3.26 18.06
CA ARG A 173 3.15 -1.81 18.15
C ARG A 173 2.66 -1.04 16.92
N SER A 174 2.58 -1.69 15.76
CA SER A 174 2.21 -1.06 14.49
C SER A 174 0.72 -1.18 14.14
N ALA A 175 -0.07 -1.87 14.97
CA ALA A 175 -1.48 -2.10 14.68
C ALA A 175 -2.35 -0.96 15.24
N SER A 176 -3.22 -0.42 14.39
CA SER A 176 -4.17 0.64 14.78
C SER A 176 -5.35 0.09 15.60
N GLU A 177 -5.72 -1.18 15.42
CA GLU A 177 -6.77 -1.84 16.19
C GLU A 177 -6.19 -2.53 17.43
N GLY A 178 -6.63 -2.13 18.62
CA GLY A 178 -6.54 -2.89 19.87
C GLY A 178 -5.27 -3.74 20.08
N PRO A 179 -4.17 -3.19 20.64
CA PRO A 179 -2.86 -3.84 20.73
C PRO A 179 -2.84 -5.19 21.47
N LEU A 180 -3.91 -5.53 22.20
CA LEU A 180 -4.03 -6.73 23.01
C LEU A 180 -4.49 -7.97 22.23
N LEU A 181 -5.29 -7.81 21.16
CA LEU A 181 -5.85 -8.94 20.41
C LEU A 181 -5.03 -9.33 19.18
N VAL A 182 -4.28 -8.37 18.63
CA VAL A 182 -3.44 -8.56 17.43
C VAL A 182 -2.37 -9.66 17.63
N PRO A 183 -1.64 -9.71 18.77
CA PRO A 183 -0.70 -10.80 19.00
C PRO A 183 -1.35 -12.18 18.96
N PHE A 184 -2.56 -12.30 19.52
CA PHE A 184 -3.28 -13.56 19.60
C PHE A 184 -3.88 -13.97 18.24
N SER A 185 -4.49 -13.03 17.51
CA SER A 185 -5.03 -13.31 16.17
C SER A 185 -3.92 -13.68 15.20
N VAL A 186 -2.78 -12.98 15.23
CA VAL A 186 -1.63 -13.26 14.37
C VAL A 186 -0.99 -14.60 14.72
N TYR A 187 -0.77 -14.87 16.00
CA TYR A 187 -0.23 -16.16 16.44
C TYR A 187 -1.16 -17.33 16.10
N SER A 188 -2.47 -17.17 16.31
CA SER A 188 -3.45 -18.22 16.01
C SER A 188 -3.54 -18.49 14.50
N ALA A 189 -3.49 -17.44 13.67
CA ALA A 189 -3.45 -17.56 12.22
C ALA A 189 -2.15 -18.22 11.73
N ALA A 190 -0.98 -17.80 12.24
CA ALA A 190 0.30 -18.42 11.91
C ALA A 190 0.33 -19.90 12.35
N ARG A 191 -0.23 -20.23 13.52
CA ARG A 191 -0.36 -21.61 13.99
C ARG A 191 -1.33 -22.43 13.15
N ARG A 192 -2.42 -21.84 12.69
CA ARG A 192 -3.37 -22.48 11.77
C ARG A 192 -2.64 -22.80 10.47
N LEU A 193 -1.98 -21.80 9.86
CA LEU A 193 -1.20 -21.95 8.63
C LEU A 193 -0.13 -23.04 8.76
N ALA A 194 0.66 -23.03 9.84
CA ALA A 194 1.69 -24.04 10.11
C ALA A 194 1.13 -25.47 10.27
N ARG A 195 -0.17 -25.63 10.54
CA ARG A 195 -0.82 -26.94 10.71
C ARG A 195 -1.68 -27.35 9.53
N THR A 196 -1.91 -26.45 8.57
CA THR A 196 -2.69 -26.75 7.38
C THR A 196 -1.82 -27.53 6.40
N PRO A 197 -2.13 -28.82 6.11
CA PRO A 197 -1.39 -29.55 5.10
C PRO A 197 -1.70 -28.98 3.71
N TYR A 198 -0.74 -29.07 2.80
CA TYR A 198 -0.85 -28.52 1.44
C TYR A 198 -2.18 -28.91 0.75
N ARG A 199 -2.53 -30.21 0.79
CA ARG A 199 -3.78 -30.73 0.22
C ARG A 199 -5.02 -30.01 0.76
N ALA A 200 -5.14 -29.88 2.08
CA ALA A 200 -6.28 -29.20 2.69
C ALA A 200 -6.30 -27.70 2.37
N GLY A 201 -5.11 -27.07 2.24
CA GLY A 201 -4.98 -25.69 1.78
C GLY A 201 -5.51 -25.50 0.36
N ILE A 202 -5.14 -26.41 -0.56
CA ILE A 202 -5.63 -26.40 -1.95
C ILE A 202 -7.14 -26.68 -2.02
N GLU A 203 -7.64 -27.67 -1.28
CA GLU A 203 -9.07 -27.99 -1.25
C GLU A 203 -9.91 -26.80 -0.69
N ALA A 204 -9.43 -26.15 0.37
CA ALA A 204 -10.08 -24.96 0.93
C ALA A 204 -10.01 -23.75 -0.02
N ALA A 205 -8.88 -23.53 -0.68
CA ALA A 205 -8.74 -22.47 -1.68
C ALA A 205 -9.65 -22.70 -2.88
N ALA A 206 -9.74 -23.95 -3.37
CA ALA A 206 -10.63 -24.34 -4.45
C ALA A 206 -12.11 -24.17 -4.08
N ALA A 207 -12.49 -24.50 -2.84
CA ALA A 207 -13.84 -24.24 -2.32
C ALA A 207 -14.15 -22.74 -2.34
N ARG A 208 -13.24 -21.91 -1.80
CA ARG A 208 -13.40 -20.44 -1.81
C ARG A 208 -13.47 -19.87 -3.22
N LEU A 209 -12.67 -20.37 -4.17
CA LEU A 209 -12.73 -19.96 -5.58
C LEU A 209 -14.08 -20.27 -6.21
N ARG A 210 -14.62 -21.48 -5.99
CA ARG A 210 -15.94 -21.88 -6.49
C ARG A 210 -17.08 -21.05 -5.89
N GLU A 211 -16.94 -20.63 -4.64
CA GLU A 211 -17.90 -19.78 -3.94
C GLU A 211 -17.79 -18.29 -4.33
N GLY A 212 -16.87 -17.92 -5.23
CA GLY A 212 -16.59 -16.51 -5.58
C GLY A 212 -15.86 -15.73 -4.46
N GLY A 213 -15.32 -16.45 -3.48
CA GLY A 213 -14.78 -15.95 -2.21
C GLY A 213 -13.35 -15.42 -2.24
N VAL A 214 -12.71 -15.34 -3.41
CA VAL A 214 -11.33 -14.80 -3.53
C VAL A 214 -11.29 -13.28 -3.52
N ALA A 215 -12.40 -12.60 -3.85
CA ALA A 215 -12.57 -11.17 -3.58
C ALA A 215 -12.82 -10.85 -2.08
N THR A 216 -12.78 -11.87 -1.21
CA THR A 216 -13.35 -11.87 0.15
C THR A 216 -12.33 -12.28 1.21
N ALA A 217 -11.04 -12.06 0.98
CA ALA A 217 -10.12 -11.93 2.11
C ALA A 217 -10.15 -10.46 2.52
N VAL A 218 -10.97 -10.13 3.53
CA VAL A 218 -10.73 -8.93 4.33
C VAL A 218 -9.26 -8.99 4.70
N SER A 219 -8.47 -8.01 4.27
CA SER A 219 -7.05 -7.94 4.54
C SER A 219 -6.86 -7.73 6.05
N GLY A 220 -7.03 -8.80 6.82
CA GLY A 220 -6.72 -8.81 8.23
C GLY A 220 -5.22 -8.62 8.41
N PRO A 221 -4.74 -8.47 9.65
CA PRO A 221 -3.32 -8.29 9.96
C PRO A 221 -2.42 -9.45 9.48
N VAL A 222 -2.99 -10.49 8.85
CA VAL A 222 -2.37 -11.73 8.40
C VAL A 222 -2.60 -12.09 6.93
N ASP A 223 -3.33 -11.29 6.15
CA ASP A 223 -3.64 -11.61 4.74
C ASP A 223 -2.77 -10.86 3.72
N ALA A 224 -1.49 -10.64 4.06
CA ALA A 224 -0.44 -10.19 3.15
C ALA A 224 0.72 -11.18 3.12
#